data_AF-A0A9W7TPZ4-F1
#
_entry.id   AF-A0A9W7TPZ4-F1
#
_cell.length_a   1.000
_cell.length_b   1.000
_cell.length_c   1.000
_cell.angle_alpha   90.00
_cell.angle_beta   90.00
_cell.angle_gamma   90.00
#
_symmetry.space_group_name_H-M   'P 1'
#
loop_
_entity.id
_entity.type
_entity.pdbx_description
1 polymer ?
#
loop_
_entity_poly.entity_id
_entity_poly.type
_entity_poly.pdbx_seq_one_letter_code
_entity_poly.pdbx_strand_id
1 'polypeptide(L)'
;MASPDDLKFQEFEEATDLLSSNPGASTLSISSPGTGASPGDVRLDLSDDEENQQENSELLGGEKQTGGFWTFEYYQSFFNVDTVQVLDRIKGSVIPLPGRNFVRHHIRSNPDLYGPFWICVTLVFSVAIMGNLSTFLSKRGDPDFHYRPQFHRVSIAAVTVFLYAWLVPLGVWGFLTWRQSVERQISGYTFLETVCVYGYSLFIYIPTSILWAIPFNWMQWLLIVVAMVISGSVLVITFWPTVRDDTKLTAFATMAVIVSLHALLAIGFKMYFFQTATYTGSSHPAQHITPASNHTSSTVG
;
A
#
# COMPACT_ATOMS: atom_id res chain seq x y z
N MET A 1 -32.02 52.32 -4.67
CA MET A 1 -33.10 51.37 -5.02
C MET A 1 -33.32 51.50 -6.51
N ALA A 2 -32.82 50.55 -7.31
CA ALA A 2 -32.96 50.58 -8.76
C ALA A 2 -34.35 50.07 -9.17
N SER A 3 -34.95 50.72 -10.17
CA SER A 3 -36.30 50.45 -10.68
C SER A 3 -36.34 49.13 -11.47
N PRO A 4 -37.45 48.37 -11.50
CA PRO A 4 -37.51 47.03 -12.11
C PRO A 4 -37.48 46.98 -13.65
N ASP A 5 -37.25 48.11 -14.33
CA ASP A 5 -37.26 48.20 -15.80
C ASP A 5 -35.86 48.13 -16.46
N ASP A 6 -34.78 48.07 -15.67
CA ASP A 6 -33.38 48.06 -16.17
C ASP A 6 -32.83 46.65 -16.48
N LEU A 7 -33.69 45.64 -16.51
CA LEU A 7 -33.34 44.23 -16.78
C LEU A 7 -34.14 43.65 -17.95
N LYS A 8 -34.44 44.48 -18.96
CA LYS A 8 -34.99 44.00 -20.23
C LYS A 8 -33.87 43.76 -21.25
N PHE A 9 -33.44 42.49 -21.29
CA PHE A 9 -32.95 41.74 -22.45
C PHE A 9 -32.24 42.51 -23.57
N GLN A 10 -31.09 43.10 -23.26
CA GLN A 10 -30.21 43.72 -24.25
C GLN A 10 -29.33 42.68 -24.97
N GLU A 11 -29.08 41.52 -24.35
CA GLU A 11 -28.28 40.42 -24.92
C GLU A 11 -28.88 39.79 -26.19
N PHE A 12 -30.21 39.77 -26.33
CA PHE A 12 -30.85 39.13 -27.47
C PHE A 12 -30.74 39.95 -28.75
N GLU A 13 -30.73 41.28 -28.65
CA GLU A 13 -30.61 42.16 -29.82
C GLU A 13 -29.16 42.16 -30.34
N GLU A 14 -28.18 42.18 -29.43
CA GLU A 14 -26.75 42.05 -29.75
C GLU A 14 -26.43 40.71 -30.42
N ALA A 15 -26.97 39.60 -29.92
CA ALA A 15 -26.78 38.28 -30.53
C ALA A 15 -27.37 38.18 -31.94
N THR A 16 -28.45 38.92 -32.22
CA THR A 16 -29.10 38.94 -33.54
C THR A 16 -28.28 39.75 -34.55
N ASP A 17 -27.68 40.86 -34.11
CA ASP A 17 -26.78 41.69 -34.93
C ASP A 17 -25.44 40.99 -35.23
N LEU A 18 -24.91 40.21 -34.28
CA LEU A 18 -23.71 39.40 -34.48
C LEU A 18 -23.93 38.20 -35.42
N LEU A 19 -25.15 37.63 -35.47
CA LEU A 19 -25.51 36.57 -36.41
C LEU A 19 -25.72 37.08 -37.84
N SER A 20 -26.16 38.32 -38.02
CA SER A 20 -26.33 38.93 -39.35
C SER A 20 -24.99 39.30 -40.02
N SER A 21 -23.98 39.65 -39.20
CA SER A 21 -22.67 40.09 -39.67
C SER A 21 -21.70 38.97 -40.03
N ASN A 22 -21.90 37.74 -39.54
CA ASN A 22 -21.05 36.60 -39.91
C ASN A 22 -21.82 35.25 -39.91
N PRO A 23 -22.47 34.88 -41.04
CA PRO A 23 -23.27 33.66 -41.15
C PRO A 23 -22.47 32.35 -41.09
N GLY A 24 -21.13 32.41 -40.97
CA GLY A 24 -20.24 31.25 -40.87
C GLY A 24 -19.63 31.00 -39.49
N ALA A 25 -20.01 31.76 -38.46
CA ALA A 25 -19.47 31.58 -37.12
C ALA A 25 -19.98 30.27 -36.49
N SER A 26 -19.05 29.40 -36.06
CA SER A 26 -19.39 28.13 -35.40
C SER A 26 -19.96 28.38 -34.00
N THR A 27 -21.24 28.06 -33.79
CA THR A 27 -21.89 28.15 -32.49
C THR A 27 -21.63 26.87 -31.68
N LEU A 28 -21.16 27.02 -30.44
CA LEU A 28 -21.04 25.92 -29.49
C LEU A 28 -22.43 25.61 -28.93
N SER A 29 -23.07 24.53 -29.41
CA SER A 29 -24.28 24.01 -28.77
C SER A 29 -23.92 23.33 -27.45
N ILE A 30 -24.35 23.92 -26.34
CA ILE A 30 -24.38 23.26 -25.03
C ILE A 30 -25.70 22.49 -24.92
N SER A 31 -25.63 21.17 -24.85
CA SER A 31 -26.79 20.29 -24.67
C SER A 31 -27.08 20.17 -23.17
N SER A 32 -28.11 20.83 -22.66
CA SER A 32 -28.62 20.54 -21.31
C SER A 32 -29.44 19.24 -21.32
N PRO A 33 -29.18 18.25 -20.45
CA PRO A 33 -30.03 17.08 -20.35
C PRO A 33 -31.32 17.43 -19.58
N GLY A 34 -32.44 17.34 -20.29
CA GLY A 34 -33.78 17.48 -19.73
C GLY A 34 -34.15 16.31 -18.83
N THR A 35 -34.79 16.66 -17.72
CA THR A 35 -35.44 15.80 -16.73
C THR A 35 -36.48 14.85 -17.34
N GLY A 36 -36.24 13.55 -17.21
CA GLY A 36 -37.22 12.48 -17.40
C GLY A 36 -37.04 11.42 -16.31
N ALA A 37 -37.87 11.48 -15.27
CA ALA A 37 -37.85 10.53 -14.17
C ALA A 37 -38.52 9.20 -14.56
N SER A 38 -37.79 8.09 -14.42
CA SER A 38 -38.35 6.75 -14.24
C SER A 38 -37.64 6.07 -13.06
N PRO A 39 -38.36 5.38 -12.16
CA PRO A 39 -37.77 4.88 -10.91
C PRO A 39 -37.23 3.47 -11.09
N GLY A 40 -35.93 3.29 -10.86
CA GLY A 40 -35.33 1.96 -10.70
C GLY A 40 -34.06 1.78 -11.52
N ASP A 41 -32.95 2.25 -10.97
CA ASP A 41 -31.71 1.50 -10.70
C ASP A 41 -30.59 2.55 -10.59
N VAL A 42 -30.27 2.97 -9.36
CA VAL A 42 -29.16 3.90 -9.12
C VAL A 42 -27.88 3.10 -9.25
N ARG A 43 -27.40 2.93 -10.48
CA ARG A 43 -25.98 2.65 -10.72
C ARG A 43 -25.22 3.93 -10.37
N LEU A 44 -24.53 3.89 -9.24
CA LEU A 44 -23.48 4.84 -8.87
C LEU A 44 -22.37 4.73 -9.94
N ASP A 45 -22.44 5.60 -10.95
CA ASP A 45 -21.40 5.73 -11.95
C ASP A 45 -20.33 6.68 -11.42
N LEU A 46 -19.37 6.10 -10.70
CA LEU A 46 -18.23 6.79 -10.09
C LEU A 46 -17.02 6.85 -11.05
N SER A 47 -17.13 6.39 -12.31
CA SER A 47 -16.02 6.37 -13.27
C SER A 47 -15.75 7.74 -13.90
N ASP A 48 -16.80 8.49 -14.20
CA ASP A 48 -16.68 9.73 -14.99
C ASP A 48 -16.05 10.87 -14.17
N ASP A 49 -16.25 10.86 -12.85
CA ASP A 49 -15.62 11.83 -11.93
C ASP A 49 -14.13 11.54 -11.69
N GLU A 50 -13.70 10.27 -11.79
CA GLU A 50 -12.29 9.88 -11.63
C GLU A 50 -11.46 10.24 -12.88
N GLU A 51 -11.99 10.01 -14.09
CA GLU A 51 -11.28 10.36 -15.34
C GLU A 51 -11.10 11.87 -15.49
N ASN A 52 -12.12 12.66 -15.13
CA ASN A 52 -12.12 14.12 -15.32
C ASN A 52 -11.25 14.89 -14.29
N GLN A 53 -11.09 14.36 -13.06
CA GLN A 53 -10.12 14.90 -12.09
C GLN A 53 -8.67 14.60 -12.49
N GLN A 54 -8.47 13.51 -13.22
CA GLN A 54 -7.15 13.02 -13.59
C GLN A 54 -6.60 13.73 -14.82
N GLU A 55 -7.45 14.02 -15.82
CA GLU A 55 -7.10 14.89 -16.96
C GLU A 55 -6.67 16.29 -16.52
N ASN A 56 -7.34 16.87 -15.52
CA ASN A 56 -6.96 18.16 -14.94
C ASN A 56 -5.61 18.12 -14.21
N SER A 57 -5.27 16.97 -13.61
CA SER A 57 -3.98 16.78 -12.92
C SER A 57 -2.83 16.59 -13.92
N GLU A 58 -3.09 15.96 -15.08
CA GLU A 58 -2.13 15.79 -16.17
C GLU A 58 -1.87 17.10 -16.93
N LEU A 59 -2.90 17.94 -17.14
CA LEU A 59 -2.78 19.23 -17.83
C LEU A 59 -2.05 20.31 -17.00
N LEU A 60 -1.98 20.16 -15.68
CA LEU A 60 -1.20 21.03 -14.79
C LEU A 60 0.22 20.49 -14.51
N GLY A 61 0.53 19.29 -14.99
CA GLY A 61 1.85 18.67 -14.93
C GLY A 61 2.79 19.25 -15.99
N GLY A 62 3.17 20.52 -15.83
CA GLY A 62 4.16 21.16 -16.70
C GLY A 62 5.38 20.27 -16.94
N GLU A 63 5.77 20.17 -18.21
CA GLU A 63 6.86 19.36 -18.77
C GLU A 63 8.07 19.31 -17.81
N LYS A 64 8.15 18.25 -16.98
CA LYS A 64 9.21 18.09 -15.98
C LYS A 64 10.52 17.82 -16.71
N GLN A 65 11.34 18.85 -16.88
CA GLN A 65 12.74 18.69 -17.27
C GLN A 65 13.42 17.79 -16.25
N THR A 66 13.72 16.56 -16.66
CA THR A 66 14.45 15.61 -15.85
C THR A 66 15.89 16.10 -15.71
N GLY A 67 16.22 16.67 -14.55
CA GLY A 67 17.61 16.90 -14.17
C GLY A 67 18.40 15.59 -14.23
N GLY A 68 19.72 15.68 -14.44
CA GLY A 68 20.58 14.50 -14.45
C GLY A 68 20.38 13.67 -13.17
N PHE A 69 20.60 12.35 -13.24
CA PHE A 69 20.35 11.39 -12.13
C PHE A 69 20.95 11.77 -10.76
N TRP A 70 21.97 12.64 -10.73
CA TRP A 70 22.64 13.09 -9.52
C TRP A 70 22.10 14.42 -8.96
N THR A 71 21.08 15.02 -9.57
CA THR A 71 20.51 16.27 -9.08
C THR A 71 19.43 16.03 -8.04
N PHE A 72 19.29 16.97 -7.10
CA PHE A 72 18.27 16.88 -6.07
C PHE A 72 16.86 16.95 -6.69
N GLU A 73 16.69 17.73 -7.75
CA GLU A 73 15.44 17.89 -8.50
C GLU A 73 14.93 16.57 -9.06
N TYR A 74 15.84 15.68 -9.49
CA TYR A 74 15.48 14.34 -9.94
C TYR A 74 14.79 13.55 -8.84
N TYR A 75 15.37 13.50 -7.63
CA TYR A 75 14.79 12.78 -6.50
C TYR A 75 13.55 13.48 -5.93
N GLN A 76 13.53 14.80 -5.87
CA GLN A 76 12.39 15.59 -5.40
C GLN A 76 11.12 15.26 -6.19
N SER A 77 11.25 14.96 -7.49
CA SER A 77 10.10 14.61 -8.33
C SER A 77 9.33 13.37 -7.85
N PHE A 78 9.99 12.40 -7.20
CA PHE A 78 9.38 11.18 -6.65
C PHE A 78 8.75 11.36 -5.26
N PHE A 79 9.00 12.51 -4.61
CA PHE A 79 8.43 12.87 -3.32
C PHE A 79 7.38 13.99 -3.43
N ASN A 80 7.29 14.64 -4.59
CA ASN A 80 6.29 15.67 -4.87
C ASN A 80 4.98 15.03 -5.34
N VAL A 81 4.21 14.50 -4.38
CA VAL A 81 2.97 13.74 -4.62
C VAL A 81 1.83 14.28 -3.77
N ASP A 82 0.64 14.39 -4.34
CA ASP A 82 -0.54 14.81 -3.61
C ASP A 82 -1.10 13.67 -2.74
N THR A 83 -1.69 14.04 -1.60
CA THR A 83 -2.33 13.09 -0.69
C THR A 83 -3.41 12.24 -1.37
N VAL A 84 -4.18 12.84 -2.29
CA VAL A 84 -5.23 12.14 -3.05
C VAL A 84 -4.64 11.00 -3.90
N GLN A 85 -3.52 11.26 -4.59
CA GLN A 85 -2.83 10.26 -5.38
C GLN A 85 -2.35 9.07 -4.53
N VAL A 86 -1.85 9.34 -3.32
CA VAL A 86 -1.44 8.28 -2.37
C VAL A 86 -2.63 7.47 -1.89
N LEU A 87 -3.76 8.13 -1.59
CA LEU A 87 -4.98 7.45 -1.15
C LEU A 87 -5.56 6.56 -2.24
N ASP A 88 -5.58 7.01 -3.49
CA ASP A 88 -6.08 6.19 -4.58
C ASP A 88 -5.17 4.99 -4.82
N ARG A 89 -3.84 5.16 -4.72
CA ARG A 89 -2.87 4.05 -4.76
C ARG A 89 -3.08 3.03 -3.64
N ILE A 90 -3.40 3.50 -2.45
CA ILE A 90 -3.78 2.63 -1.33
C ILE A 90 -5.07 1.88 -1.64
N LYS A 91 -6.13 2.56 -2.09
CA LYS A 91 -7.40 1.92 -2.45
C LYS A 91 -7.21 0.85 -3.53
N GLY A 92 -6.47 1.18 -4.60
CA GLY A 92 -6.15 0.24 -5.69
C GLY A 92 -5.32 -0.96 -5.24
N SER A 93 -4.51 -0.80 -4.19
CA SER A 93 -3.73 -1.91 -3.60
C SER A 93 -4.55 -2.76 -2.62
N VAL A 94 -5.65 -2.24 -2.09
CA VAL A 94 -6.55 -2.98 -1.19
C VAL A 94 -7.68 -3.66 -1.96
N ILE A 95 -8.10 -3.10 -3.10
CA ILE A 95 -9.15 -3.63 -3.96
C ILE A 95 -8.56 -3.94 -5.35
N PRO A 96 -7.90 -5.10 -5.51
CA PRO A 96 -7.33 -5.51 -6.78
C PRO A 96 -8.44 -5.96 -7.74
N LEU A 97 -9.00 -5.04 -8.53
CA LEU A 97 -10.00 -5.36 -9.56
C LEU A 97 -9.32 -5.91 -10.83
N PRO A 98 -9.61 -7.16 -11.25
CA PRO A 98 -9.10 -7.71 -12.51
C PRO A 98 -9.74 -6.97 -13.69
N GLY A 99 -8.95 -6.23 -14.46
CA GLY A 99 -9.41 -5.53 -15.68
C GLY A 99 -9.23 -4.00 -15.66
N ARG A 100 -9.16 -3.38 -14.48
CA ARG A 100 -8.66 -2.01 -14.31
C ARG A 100 -7.22 -2.12 -13.85
N ASN A 101 -6.27 -2.07 -14.78
CA ASN A 101 -4.83 -2.11 -14.47
C ASN A 101 -4.40 -0.83 -13.73
N PHE A 102 -4.84 -0.65 -12.49
CA PHE A 102 -4.54 0.49 -11.62
C PHE A 102 -3.02 0.75 -11.57
N VAL A 103 -2.24 -0.33 -11.53
CA VAL A 103 -0.78 -0.28 -11.54
C VAL A 103 -0.20 0.15 -12.89
N ARG A 104 -0.85 -0.15 -14.02
CA ARG A 104 -0.34 0.22 -15.34
C ARG A 104 -0.66 1.67 -15.72
N HIS A 105 -1.75 2.25 -15.22
CA HIS A 105 -2.10 3.65 -15.49
C HIS A 105 -1.57 4.61 -14.41
N HIS A 106 -1.73 4.31 -13.12
CA HIS A 106 -1.33 5.26 -12.06
C HIS A 106 0.14 5.15 -11.63
N ILE A 107 0.76 3.97 -11.63
CA ILE A 107 2.16 3.80 -11.18
C ILE A 107 3.15 4.03 -12.33
N ARG A 108 2.75 3.72 -13.57
CA ARG A 108 3.60 3.87 -14.76
C ARG A 108 3.71 5.30 -15.29
N SER A 109 2.73 6.16 -14.99
CA SER A 109 2.77 7.57 -15.40
C SER A 109 3.66 8.42 -14.46
N ASN A 110 3.63 8.15 -13.15
CA ASN A 110 4.42 8.90 -12.16
C ASN A 110 4.77 8.04 -10.92
N PRO A 111 5.78 7.15 -10.93
CA PRO A 111 6.13 6.36 -9.75
C PRO A 111 6.50 7.28 -8.57
N ASP A 112 6.19 6.88 -7.34
CA ASP A 112 6.57 7.63 -6.14
C ASP A 112 7.32 6.78 -5.11
N LEU A 113 8.11 7.47 -4.29
CA LEU A 113 8.78 6.89 -3.13
C LEU A 113 8.15 7.35 -1.79
N TYR A 114 7.38 8.43 -1.81
CA TYR A 114 6.76 8.99 -0.60
C TYR A 114 5.81 7.99 0.08
N GLY A 115 4.83 7.45 -0.66
CA GLY A 115 3.87 6.48 -0.13
C GLY A 115 4.55 5.21 0.41
N PRO A 116 5.32 4.48 -0.41
CA PRO A 116 6.08 3.29 0.00
C PRO A 116 6.94 3.51 1.25
N PHE A 117 7.65 4.64 1.33
CA PHE A 117 8.47 4.97 2.48
C PHE A 117 7.65 5.09 3.76
N TRP A 118 6.57 5.88 3.73
CA TRP A 118 5.72 6.08 4.91
C TRP A 118 4.93 4.83 5.29
N ILE A 119 4.49 4.03 4.32
CA ILE A 119 3.87 2.73 4.57
C ILE A 119 4.85 1.81 5.31
N CYS A 120 6.12 1.75 4.88
CA CYS A 120 7.13 0.96 5.57
C CYS A 120 7.36 1.44 7.00
N VAL A 121 7.53 2.75 7.21
CA VAL A 121 7.75 3.34 8.54
C VAL A 121 6.57 3.05 9.48
N THR A 122 5.34 3.28 9.01
CA THR A 122 4.14 3.03 9.81
C THR A 122 3.95 1.56 10.12
N LEU A 123 4.23 0.67 9.16
CA LEU A 123 4.18 -0.78 9.38
C LEU A 123 5.18 -1.25 10.44
N VAL A 124 6.42 -0.72 10.40
CA VAL A 124 7.47 -1.04 11.39
C VAL A 124 7.00 -0.73 12.81
N PHE A 125 6.48 0.47 13.02
CA PHE A 125 5.95 0.87 14.34
C PHE A 125 4.69 0.10 14.70
N SER A 126 3.77 -0.10 13.76
CA SER A 126 2.52 -0.84 14.01
C SER A 126 2.81 -2.28 14.46
N VAL A 127 3.62 -3.04 13.72
CA VAL A 127 3.98 -4.43 14.07
C VAL A 127 4.74 -4.51 15.39
N ALA A 128 5.69 -3.60 15.64
CA ALA A 128 6.47 -3.61 16.87
C ALA A 128 5.63 -3.26 18.11
N ILE A 129 4.79 -2.21 18.03
CA ILE A 129 3.93 -1.78 19.14
C ILE A 129 2.83 -2.81 19.38
N MET A 130 2.14 -3.26 18.32
CA MET A 130 1.06 -4.24 18.45
C MET A 130 1.56 -5.63 18.88
N GLY A 131 2.77 -6.03 18.49
CA GLY A 131 3.39 -7.26 19.00
C GLY A 131 3.73 -7.21 20.49
N ASN A 132 4.21 -6.06 20.99
CA ASN A 132 4.40 -5.85 22.43
C ASN A 132 3.03 -5.83 23.16
N LEU A 133 2.02 -5.16 22.60
CA LEU A 133 0.66 -5.14 23.14
C LEU A 133 0.05 -6.53 23.20
N SER A 134 0.19 -7.34 22.15
CA SER A 134 -0.29 -8.73 22.11
C SER A 134 0.35 -9.58 23.21
N THR A 135 1.66 -9.39 23.47
CA THR A 135 2.38 -10.05 24.56
C THR A 135 1.82 -9.64 25.92
N PHE A 136 1.56 -8.34 26.12
CA PHE A 136 0.95 -7.82 27.35
C PHE A 136 -0.46 -8.38 27.57
N LEU A 137 -1.31 -8.38 26.53
CA LEU A 137 -2.67 -8.90 26.60
C LEU A 137 -2.71 -10.41 26.89
N SER A 138 -1.78 -11.17 26.30
CA SER A 138 -1.70 -12.62 26.51
C SER A 138 -1.27 -13.02 27.92
N LYS A 139 -0.48 -12.17 28.59
CA LYS A 139 0.03 -12.41 29.96
C LYS A 139 -0.72 -11.64 31.04
N ARG A 140 -1.83 -10.99 30.67
CA ARG A 140 -2.64 -10.21 31.59
C ARG A 140 -3.28 -11.15 32.62
N GLY A 141 -2.88 -11.01 33.89
CA GLY A 141 -3.38 -11.84 34.99
C GLY A 141 -2.36 -12.83 35.57
N ASP A 142 -1.15 -12.90 35.02
CA ASP A 142 -0.03 -13.65 35.60
C ASP A 142 0.66 -12.82 36.70
N PRO A 143 0.64 -13.25 37.97
CA PRO A 143 1.25 -12.51 39.08
C PRO A 143 2.78 -12.44 39.01
N ASP A 144 3.43 -13.35 38.27
CA ASP A 144 4.90 -13.40 38.14
C ASP A 144 5.40 -12.63 36.90
N PHE A 145 4.49 -12.06 36.09
CA PHE A 145 4.86 -11.38 34.85
C PHE A 145 5.21 -9.90 35.07
N HIS A 146 6.51 -9.61 35.13
CA HIS A 146 7.01 -8.24 35.02
C HIS A 146 7.10 -7.78 33.56
N TYR A 147 6.18 -6.92 33.14
CA TYR A 147 6.22 -6.33 31.80
C TYR A 147 7.51 -5.52 31.57
N ARG A 148 8.27 -5.90 30.54
CA ARG A 148 9.43 -5.17 30.05
C ARG A 148 9.28 -4.93 28.54
N PRO A 149 9.13 -3.67 28.09
CA PRO A 149 9.08 -3.36 26.66
C PRO A 149 10.33 -3.86 25.91
N GLN A 150 10.12 -4.59 24.81
CA GLN A 150 11.22 -5.09 23.99
C GLN A 150 11.49 -4.14 22.82
N PHE A 151 12.30 -3.10 23.07
CA PHE A 151 12.61 -2.08 22.05
C PHE A 151 13.35 -2.64 20.82
N HIS A 152 14.13 -3.71 20.98
CA HIS A 152 14.83 -4.37 19.89
C HIS A 152 13.89 -4.89 18.78
N ARG A 153 12.61 -5.15 19.10
CA ARG A 153 11.60 -5.53 18.12
C ARG A 153 11.42 -4.48 17.02
N VAL A 154 11.57 -3.19 17.35
CA VAL A 154 11.49 -2.10 16.37
C VAL A 154 12.62 -2.23 15.34
N SER A 155 13.85 -2.50 15.79
CA SER A 155 15.00 -2.69 14.91
C SER A 155 14.82 -3.89 13.98
N ILE A 156 14.34 -5.03 14.51
CA ILE A 156 14.07 -6.22 13.67
C ILE A 156 12.94 -5.95 12.69
N ALA A 157 11.86 -5.28 13.11
CA ALA A 157 10.79 -4.89 12.21
C ALA A 157 11.30 -3.99 11.09
N ALA A 158 12.11 -2.98 11.44
CA ALA A 158 12.73 -2.06 10.48
C ALA A 158 13.58 -2.80 9.45
N VAL A 159 14.52 -3.62 9.91
CA VAL A 159 15.39 -4.42 9.04
C VAL A 159 14.54 -5.34 8.15
N THR A 160 13.55 -6.03 8.71
CA THR A 160 12.72 -6.98 7.95
C THR A 160 11.88 -6.29 6.87
N VAL A 161 11.18 -5.21 7.22
CA VAL A 161 10.31 -4.45 6.31
C VAL A 161 11.12 -3.78 5.21
N PHE A 162 12.20 -3.07 5.57
CA PHE A 162 13.00 -2.35 4.58
C PHE A 162 13.84 -3.29 3.70
N LEU A 163 14.38 -4.39 4.23
CA LEU A 163 15.02 -5.39 3.38
C LEU A 163 14.02 -5.98 2.39
N TYR A 164 12.81 -6.32 2.83
CA TYR A 164 11.79 -6.80 1.91
C TYR A 164 11.42 -5.75 0.86
N ALA A 165 11.13 -4.52 1.26
CA ALA A 165 10.66 -3.45 0.38
C ALA A 165 11.71 -2.94 -0.62
N TRP A 166 13.00 -3.20 -0.39
CA TRP A 166 14.07 -2.79 -1.30
C TRP A 166 14.75 -3.96 -2.02
N LEU A 167 15.14 -5.01 -1.29
CA LEU A 167 15.93 -6.10 -1.84
C LEU A 167 15.09 -7.02 -2.74
N VAL A 168 13.84 -7.29 -2.40
CA VAL A 168 12.97 -8.15 -3.21
C VAL A 168 12.62 -7.47 -4.54
N PRO A 169 12.15 -6.20 -4.57
CA PRO A 169 11.99 -5.46 -5.82
C PRO A 169 13.25 -5.38 -6.65
N LEU A 170 14.42 -5.16 -6.02
CA LEU A 170 15.70 -5.13 -6.72
C LEU A 170 16.00 -6.46 -7.40
N GLY A 171 15.79 -7.58 -6.71
CA GLY A 171 15.98 -8.93 -7.26
C GLY A 171 15.01 -9.23 -8.40
N VAL A 172 13.73 -8.91 -8.23
CA VAL A 172 12.70 -9.09 -9.28
C VAL A 172 13.02 -8.23 -10.49
N TRP A 173 13.28 -6.94 -10.30
CA TRP A 173 13.65 -6.02 -11.37
C TRP A 173 14.94 -6.45 -12.08
N GLY A 174 15.98 -6.82 -11.33
CA GLY A 174 17.26 -7.29 -11.89
C GLY A 174 17.08 -8.57 -12.71
N PHE A 175 16.28 -9.52 -12.23
CA PHE A 175 15.96 -10.73 -12.97
C PHE A 175 15.15 -10.43 -14.25
N LEU A 176 14.10 -9.61 -14.15
CA LEU A 176 13.25 -9.26 -15.30
C LEU A 176 14.02 -8.47 -16.36
N THR A 177 14.87 -7.52 -15.97
CA THR A 177 15.71 -6.74 -16.90
C THR A 177 16.76 -7.60 -17.59
N TRP A 178 17.41 -8.51 -16.85
CA TRP A 178 18.34 -9.47 -17.44
C TRP A 178 17.67 -10.36 -18.49
N ARG A 179 16.45 -10.86 -18.22
CA ARG A 179 15.67 -11.65 -19.18
C ARG A 179 15.21 -10.83 -20.39
N GLN A 180 14.71 -9.62 -20.18
CA GLN A 180 14.25 -8.72 -21.25
C GLN A 180 15.38 -8.30 -22.19
N SER A 181 16.59 -8.12 -21.67
CA SER A 181 17.77 -7.84 -22.49
C SER A 181 18.11 -8.96 -23.47
N VAL A 182 17.79 -10.21 -23.13
CA VAL A 182 17.99 -11.38 -24.01
C VAL A 182 16.90 -11.45 -25.08
N GLU A 183 15.67 -11.06 -24.74
CA GLU A 183 14.47 -11.25 -25.59
C GLU A 183 14.04 -10.00 -26.40
N ARG A 184 14.73 -8.85 -26.27
CA ARG A 184 14.45 -7.56 -26.97
C ARG A 184 13.02 -7.01 -26.80
N GLN A 185 12.42 -7.16 -25.62
CA GLN A 185 11.11 -6.56 -25.31
C GLN A 185 11.26 -5.16 -24.67
N ILE A 186 10.61 -4.14 -25.24
CA ILE A 186 10.78 -2.70 -24.88
C ILE A 186 9.91 -2.23 -23.70
N SER A 187 9.05 -3.08 -23.11
CA SER A 187 8.07 -2.64 -22.09
C SER A 187 8.36 -3.20 -20.68
N GLY A 188 9.55 -2.94 -20.15
CA GLY A 188 9.89 -3.25 -18.75
C GLY A 188 9.22 -2.33 -17.73
N TYR A 189 9.26 -2.71 -16.45
CA TYR A 189 9.00 -1.82 -15.32
C TYR A 189 10.32 -1.20 -14.86
N THR A 190 10.31 0.06 -14.44
CA THR A 190 11.47 0.66 -13.80
C THR A 190 11.67 0.08 -12.39
N PHE A 191 12.89 0.20 -11.85
CA PHE A 191 13.17 -0.21 -10.48
C PHE A 191 12.25 0.50 -9.48
N LEU A 192 12.06 1.82 -9.65
CA LEU A 192 11.22 2.63 -8.78
C LEU A 192 9.74 2.23 -8.85
N GLU A 193 9.22 1.90 -10.04
CA GLU A 193 7.86 1.34 -10.17
C GLU A 193 7.74 0.01 -9.40
N THR A 194 8.76 -0.84 -9.47
CA THR A 194 8.77 -2.13 -8.76
C THR A 194 8.78 -1.93 -7.24
N VAL A 195 9.62 -1.01 -6.73
CA VAL A 195 9.65 -0.64 -5.31
C VAL A 195 8.32 -0.03 -4.86
N CYS A 196 7.73 0.84 -5.69
CA CYS A 196 6.46 1.48 -5.43
C CYS A 196 5.34 0.45 -5.25
N VAL A 197 5.18 -0.47 -6.21
CA VAL A 197 4.21 -1.56 -6.15
C VAL A 197 4.38 -2.40 -4.88
N TYR A 198 5.61 -2.80 -4.56
CA TYR A 198 5.87 -3.59 -3.35
C TYR A 198 5.54 -2.80 -2.08
N GLY A 199 5.93 -1.53 -2.00
CA GLY A 199 5.63 -0.69 -0.85
C GLY A 199 4.13 -0.51 -0.62
N TYR A 200 3.35 -0.25 -1.68
CA TYR A 200 1.90 -0.14 -1.55
C TYR A 200 1.21 -1.45 -1.21
N SER A 201 1.70 -2.59 -1.72
CA SER A 201 1.20 -3.91 -1.33
C SER A 201 1.29 -4.14 0.19
N LEU A 202 2.28 -3.55 0.86
CA LEU A 202 2.46 -3.70 2.30
C LEU A 202 1.42 -2.97 3.15
N PHE A 203 0.65 -2.04 2.58
CA PHE A 203 -0.31 -1.24 3.33
C PHE A 203 -1.29 -2.10 4.14
N ILE A 204 -1.79 -3.20 3.56
CA ILE A 204 -2.79 -4.06 4.22
C ILE A 204 -2.27 -4.65 5.54
N TYR A 205 -0.95 -4.79 5.71
CA TYR A 205 -0.38 -5.31 6.95
C TYR A 205 -0.49 -4.33 8.11
N ILE A 206 -0.65 -3.02 7.87
CA ILE A 206 -0.81 -2.00 8.92
C ILE A 206 -2.12 -2.19 9.70
N PRO A 207 -3.32 -2.20 9.08
CA PRO A 207 -4.54 -2.51 9.82
C PRO A 207 -4.51 -3.96 10.34
N THR A 208 -3.99 -4.90 9.56
CA THR A 208 -3.91 -6.31 9.97
C THR A 208 -3.10 -6.50 11.25
N SER A 209 -1.97 -5.80 11.43
CA SER A 209 -1.14 -5.92 12.64
C SER A 209 -1.84 -5.37 13.88
N ILE A 210 -2.73 -4.38 13.74
CA ILE A 210 -3.58 -3.89 14.84
C ILE A 210 -4.58 -4.99 15.25
N LEU A 211 -5.23 -5.64 14.29
CA LEU A 211 -6.16 -6.73 14.58
C LEU A 211 -5.46 -7.96 15.18
N TRP A 212 -4.22 -8.25 14.78
CA TRP A 212 -3.41 -9.32 15.38
C TRP A 212 -3.02 -9.10 16.83
N ALA A 213 -3.16 -7.89 17.36
CA ALA A 213 -2.92 -7.62 18.79
C ALA A 213 -3.82 -8.50 19.70
N ILE A 214 -5.01 -8.84 19.22
CA ILE A 214 -5.96 -9.69 19.93
C ILE A 214 -5.47 -11.16 19.89
N PRO A 215 -5.27 -11.83 21.04
CA PRO A 215 -4.61 -13.13 21.13
C PRO A 215 -5.51 -14.34 20.79
N PHE A 216 -6.28 -14.26 19.69
CA PHE A 216 -7.06 -15.39 19.16
C PHE A 216 -6.34 -16.06 17.99
N ASN A 217 -5.79 -17.27 18.22
CA ASN A 217 -4.98 -17.98 17.22
C ASN A 217 -5.66 -18.18 15.86
N TRP A 218 -6.92 -18.63 15.85
CA TRP A 218 -7.64 -18.90 14.60
C TRP A 218 -7.87 -17.61 13.79
N MET A 219 -8.18 -16.52 14.48
CA MET A 219 -8.41 -15.21 13.87
C MET A 219 -7.11 -14.64 13.29
N GLN A 220 -5.99 -14.79 14.00
CA GLN A 220 -4.67 -14.38 13.49
C GLN A 220 -4.33 -15.09 12.18
N TRP A 221 -4.50 -16.41 12.11
CA TRP A 221 -4.27 -17.17 10.87
C TRP A 221 -5.22 -16.78 9.74
N LEU A 222 -6.51 -16.58 10.03
CA LEU A 222 -7.47 -16.09 9.05
C LEU A 222 -7.03 -14.74 8.46
N LEU A 223 -6.65 -13.80 9.33
CA LEU A 223 -6.17 -12.48 8.93
C LEU A 223 -4.87 -12.54 8.12
N ILE A 224 -3.96 -13.48 8.41
CA ILE A 224 -2.77 -13.74 7.57
C ILE A 224 -3.20 -14.13 6.17
N VAL A 225 -4.11 -15.11 6.04
CA VAL A 225 -4.55 -15.59 4.73
C VAL A 225 -5.22 -14.46 3.94
N VAL A 226 -6.11 -13.69 4.58
CA VAL A 226 -6.79 -12.55 3.93
C VAL A 226 -5.79 -11.49 3.47
N ALA A 227 -4.88 -11.05 4.34
CA ALA A 227 -3.85 -10.06 3.99
C ALA A 227 -2.95 -10.56 2.86
N MET A 228 -2.56 -11.84 2.90
CA MET A 228 -1.74 -12.50 1.88
C MET A 228 -2.44 -12.56 0.53
N VAL A 229 -3.73 -12.88 0.50
CA VAL A 229 -4.50 -12.93 -0.75
C VAL A 229 -4.63 -11.53 -1.35
N ILE A 230 -5.02 -10.54 -0.54
CA ILE A 230 -5.19 -9.16 -1.00
C ILE A 230 -3.88 -8.61 -1.54
N SER A 231 -2.83 -8.55 -0.70
CA SER A 231 -1.55 -7.98 -1.12
C SER A 231 -0.81 -8.84 -2.15
N GLY A 232 -0.85 -10.17 -2.03
CA GLY A 232 -0.26 -11.07 -3.00
C GLY A 232 -0.90 -10.94 -4.38
N SER A 233 -2.22 -10.76 -4.45
CA SER A 233 -2.92 -10.57 -5.72
C SER A 233 -2.52 -9.27 -6.44
N VAL A 234 -2.23 -8.18 -5.71
CA VAL A 234 -1.67 -6.94 -6.29
C VAL A 234 -0.37 -7.23 -7.02
N LEU A 235 0.54 -7.96 -6.38
CA LEU A 235 1.83 -8.34 -6.97
C LEU A 235 1.63 -9.23 -8.19
N VAL A 236 0.77 -10.25 -8.09
CA VAL A 236 0.50 -11.17 -9.20
C VAL A 236 -0.12 -10.44 -10.39
N ILE A 237 -1.16 -9.62 -10.17
CA ILE A 237 -1.82 -8.85 -11.25
C ILE A 237 -0.84 -7.88 -11.90
N THR A 238 0.07 -7.29 -11.12
CA THR A 238 1.08 -6.35 -11.63
C THR A 238 2.12 -7.04 -12.50
N PHE A 239 2.72 -8.13 -12.02
CA PHE A 239 3.86 -8.73 -12.69
C PHE A 239 3.46 -9.79 -13.71
N TRP A 240 2.25 -10.36 -13.62
CA TRP A 240 1.77 -11.38 -14.57
C TRP A 240 1.87 -10.95 -16.04
N PRO A 241 1.42 -9.75 -16.45
CA PRO A 241 1.54 -9.29 -17.83
C PRO A 241 3.00 -9.21 -18.32
N THR A 242 3.96 -8.99 -17.42
CA THR A 242 5.37 -8.85 -17.75
C THR A 242 6.05 -10.20 -17.97
N VAL A 243 5.63 -11.24 -17.25
CA VAL A 243 6.27 -12.55 -17.31
C VAL A 243 5.49 -13.56 -18.16
N ARG A 244 4.21 -13.32 -18.46
CA ARG A 244 3.38 -14.26 -19.25
C ARG A 244 3.88 -14.49 -20.68
N ASP A 245 4.64 -13.55 -21.23
CA ASP A 245 5.17 -13.63 -22.59
C ASP A 245 6.44 -14.51 -22.65
N ASP A 246 7.05 -14.84 -21.50
CA ASP A 246 8.15 -15.80 -21.38
C ASP A 246 7.62 -17.26 -21.41
N THR A 247 8.52 -18.22 -21.37
CA THR A 247 8.26 -19.64 -21.12
C THR A 247 7.37 -19.86 -19.89
N LYS A 248 6.37 -20.75 -20.02
CA LYS A 248 5.41 -21.09 -18.95
C LYS A 248 6.10 -21.46 -17.63
N LEU A 249 7.22 -22.15 -17.70
CA LEU A 249 8.01 -22.55 -16.53
C LEU A 249 8.59 -21.33 -15.81
N THR A 250 9.24 -20.41 -16.53
CA THR A 250 9.86 -19.21 -15.96
C THR A 250 8.80 -18.26 -15.41
N ALA A 251 7.68 -18.09 -16.11
CA ALA A 251 6.55 -17.30 -15.65
C ALA A 251 5.99 -17.81 -14.33
N PHE A 252 5.67 -19.11 -14.27
CA PHE A 252 5.15 -19.71 -13.05
C PHE A 252 6.17 -19.71 -11.91
N ALA A 253 7.44 -20.02 -12.19
CA ALA A 253 8.51 -20.00 -11.19
C ALA A 253 8.70 -18.61 -10.58
N THR A 254 8.72 -17.56 -11.41
CA THR A 254 8.87 -16.17 -10.95
C THR A 254 7.69 -15.76 -10.04
N MET A 255 6.46 -16.04 -10.45
CA MET A 255 5.27 -15.77 -9.63
C MET A 255 5.29 -16.56 -8.32
N ALA A 256 5.67 -17.84 -8.37
CA ALA A 256 5.78 -18.68 -7.18
C ALA A 256 6.80 -18.13 -6.19
N VAL A 257 7.96 -17.64 -6.66
CA VAL A 257 8.98 -17.01 -5.81
C VAL A 257 8.45 -15.72 -5.17
N ILE A 258 7.79 -14.85 -5.95
CA ILE A 258 7.20 -13.60 -5.44
C ILE A 258 6.18 -13.89 -4.33
N VAL A 259 5.23 -14.78 -4.59
CA VAL A 259 4.20 -15.16 -3.61
C VAL A 259 4.81 -15.84 -2.39
N SER A 260 5.83 -16.67 -2.57
CA SER A 260 6.52 -17.35 -1.46
C SER A 260 7.25 -16.36 -0.57
N LEU A 261 8.01 -15.42 -1.14
CA LEU A 261 8.69 -14.38 -0.36
C LEU A 261 7.69 -13.49 0.39
N HIS A 262 6.56 -13.18 -0.24
CA HIS A 262 5.49 -12.44 0.41
C HIS A 262 4.86 -13.22 1.57
N ALA A 263 4.65 -14.52 1.40
CA ALA A 263 4.15 -15.41 2.45
C ALA A 263 5.12 -15.52 3.62
N LEU A 264 6.42 -15.63 3.32
CA LEU A 264 7.48 -15.66 4.33
C LEU A 264 7.49 -14.37 5.16
N LEU A 265 7.25 -13.21 4.55
CA LEU A 265 7.13 -11.96 5.30
C LEU A 265 5.94 -11.99 6.28
N ALA A 266 4.75 -12.35 5.81
CA ALA A 266 3.54 -12.40 6.63
C ALA A 266 3.65 -13.41 7.77
N ILE A 267 4.15 -14.61 7.47
CA ILE A 267 4.42 -15.66 8.46
C ILE A 267 5.49 -15.18 9.44
N GLY A 268 6.55 -14.52 8.96
CA GLY A 268 7.61 -13.94 9.78
C GLY A 268 7.07 -12.94 10.79
N PHE A 269 6.16 -12.03 10.38
CA PHE A 269 5.50 -11.12 11.30
C PHE A 269 4.74 -11.85 12.39
N LYS A 270 3.88 -12.80 12.02
CA LYS A 270 3.12 -13.59 13.00
C LYS A 270 4.04 -14.34 13.97
N MET A 271 5.00 -15.11 13.45
CA MET A 271 5.85 -15.98 14.27
C MET A 271 6.69 -15.17 15.24
N TYR A 272 7.34 -14.10 14.78
CA TYR A 272 8.28 -13.33 15.61
C TYR A 272 7.55 -12.38 16.57
N PHE A 273 6.58 -11.61 16.09
CA PHE A 273 5.97 -10.51 16.86
C PHE A 273 4.74 -10.94 17.65
N PHE A 274 3.96 -11.90 17.15
CA PHE A 274 2.64 -12.25 17.70
C PHE A 274 2.58 -13.66 18.32
N GLN A 275 3.45 -14.60 17.95
CA GLN A 275 3.45 -15.98 18.51
C GLN A 275 4.51 -16.22 19.60
N THR A 276 5.63 -15.50 19.61
CA THR A 276 6.61 -15.55 20.73
C THR A 276 5.97 -15.21 22.08
N ALA A 277 4.82 -14.51 22.07
CA ALA A 277 3.99 -14.27 23.25
C ALA A 277 3.51 -15.56 23.95
N THR A 278 3.29 -16.65 23.19
CA THR A 278 2.71 -17.90 23.71
C THR A 278 3.77 -18.88 24.24
N TYR A 279 4.96 -18.95 23.62
CA TYR A 279 5.97 -19.97 23.95
C TYR A 279 6.85 -19.64 25.16
N THR A 280 6.91 -18.39 25.60
CA THR A 280 7.66 -18.02 26.82
C THR A 280 6.96 -18.41 28.12
N GLY A 281 5.81 -19.09 28.06
CA GLY A 281 5.07 -19.60 29.22
C GLY A 281 5.22 -21.11 29.50
N SER A 282 5.92 -21.88 28.66
CA SER A 282 5.95 -23.36 28.77
C SER A 282 7.32 -23.97 29.09
N SER A 283 8.32 -23.18 29.47
CA SER A 283 9.66 -23.70 29.80
C SER A 283 10.25 -23.10 31.07
N HIS A 284 9.65 -23.45 32.21
CA HIS A 284 10.42 -23.55 33.45
C HIS A 284 10.17 -24.93 34.07
N PRO A 285 11.09 -25.92 33.92
CA PRO A 285 11.10 -27.03 34.85
C PRO A 285 11.47 -26.46 36.22
N ALA A 286 10.59 -26.66 37.20
CA ALA A 286 10.79 -26.27 38.58
C ALA A 286 12.16 -26.78 39.07
N GLN A 287 13.10 -25.87 39.31
CA GLN A 287 14.30 -26.20 40.05
C GLN A 287 13.90 -26.37 41.51
N HIS A 288 13.83 -27.64 41.93
CA HIS A 288 13.64 -28.06 43.31
C HIS A 288 14.89 -27.63 44.12
N ILE A 289 14.83 -26.47 44.77
CA ILE A 289 15.87 -26.04 45.71
C ILE A 289 15.61 -26.77 47.02
N THR A 290 16.40 -27.82 47.29
CA THR A 290 16.45 -28.48 48.60
C THR A 290 17.15 -27.55 49.60
N PRO A 291 16.55 -27.21 50.76
CA PRO A 291 17.23 -26.40 51.75
C PRO A 291 18.31 -27.22 52.46
N ALA A 292 19.55 -26.74 52.41
CA ALA A 292 20.67 -27.31 53.17
C ALA A 292 20.48 -27.02 54.67
N SER A 293 20.39 -28.07 55.47
CA SER A 293 20.39 -28.03 56.92
C SER A 293 21.79 -27.69 57.44
N ASN A 294 22.01 -26.49 57.96
CA ASN A 294 23.20 -26.17 58.74
C ASN A 294 23.02 -26.67 60.18
N HIS A 295 23.67 -27.79 60.51
CA HIS A 295 23.97 -28.17 61.88
C HIS A 295 25.15 -27.32 62.38
N THR A 296 24.90 -26.42 63.33
CA THR A 296 25.97 -25.80 64.13
C THR A 296 25.84 -26.33 65.55
N SER A 297 26.60 -27.38 65.85
CA SER A 297 26.86 -27.82 67.23
C SER A 297 28.28 -27.40 67.57
N SER A 298 28.43 -26.43 68.48
CA SER A 298 29.69 -26.16 69.15
C SER A 298 29.42 -25.70 70.58
N THR A 299 29.70 -26.67 71.44
CA THR A 299 29.75 -26.77 72.89
C THR A 299 30.43 -25.58 73.58
N VAL A 300 29.78 -25.03 74.62
CA VAL A 300 30.42 -24.33 75.74
C VAL A 300 29.69 -24.76 77.01
N GLY A 301 30.42 -25.30 77.99
CA GLY A 301 29.93 -25.70 79.31
C GLY A 301 30.32 -27.12 79.67
#